data_AF-F0FYW2-F1
#
_entry.id   AF-F0FYW2-F1
#
_cell.length_a   1.000
_cell.length_b   1.000
_cell.length_c   1.000
_cell.angle_alpha   90.00
_cell.angle_beta   90.00
_cell.angle_gamma   90.00
#
_symmetry.space_group_name_H-M   'P 1'
#
loop_
_entity.id
_entity.type
_entity.pdbx_description
1 polymer ?
#
loop_
_entity_poly.entity_id
_entity_poly.type
_entity_poly.pdbx_seq_one_letter_code
_entity_poly.pdbx_strand_id
1 'polypeptide(L)'
;MKTIRITRSGTAPVASLPYRDRRRARVDVHGTRFSFVERLSVIDWLFALALVAGAGYAFEHNGAHMDYYDTAVLVGAVPALIAL
;
A
#
# COMPACT_ATOMS: atom_id res chain seq x y z
N MET A 1 27.00 9.76 -71.03
CA MET A 1 27.03 8.95 -69.79
C MET A 1 26.60 9.84 -68.63
N LYS A 2 25.55 9.48 -67.90
CA LYS A 2 24.83 10.34 -66.93
C LYS A 2 25.22 9.91 -65.50
N THR A 3 25.98 10.71 -64.78
CA THR A 3 26.37 10.44 -63.39
C THR A 3 25.26 10.92 -62.45
N ILE A 4 24.68 9.96 -61.73
CA ILE A 4 23.62 10.14 -60.74
C ILE A 4 24.20 10.86 -59.52
N ARG A 5 23.69 12.06 -59.21
CA ARG A 5 24.01 12.82 -58.01
C ARG A 5 22.94 12.48 -56.95
N ILE A 6 23.30 11.67 -55.96
CA ILE A 6 22.40 11.24 -54.89
C ILE A 6 22.22 12.40 -53.91
N THR A 7 20.99 12.89 -53.83
CA THR A 7 20.50 13.87 -52.86
C THR A 7 20.69 13.30 -51.45
N ARG A 8 21.55 13.90 -50.63
CA ARG A 8 21.54 13.63 -49.19
C ARG A 8 20.21 14.14 -48.65
N SER A 9 19.32 13.21 -48.30
CA SER A 9 18.13 13.48 -47.50
C SER A 9 18.57 14.17 -46.21
N GLY A 10 18.03 15.37 -45.99
CA GLY A 10 18.16 16.09 -44.73
C GLY A 10 17.55 15.27 -43.62
N THR A 11 18.39 14.51 -42.93
CA THR A 11 18.08 13.98 -41.61
C THR A 11 18.29 15.14 -40.65
N ALA A 12 17.18 15.72 -40.21
CA ALA A 12 17.17 16.65 -39.08
C ALA A 12 18.04 16.07 -37.94
N PRO A 13 18.81 16.89 -37.22
CA PRO A 13 19.60 16.39 -36.10
C PRO A 13 18.61 15.79 -35.12
N VAL A 14 18.58 14.46 -35.05
CA VAL A 14 17.92 13.74 -33.97
C VAL A 14 18.74 14.14 -32.76
N ALA A 15 18.28 15.19 -32.08
CA ALA A 15 18.81 15.62 -30.80
C ALA A 15 18.79 14.36 -29.93
N SER A 16 19.98 13.79 -29.75
CA SER A 16 20.20 12.63 -28.92
C SER A 16 19.91 13.09 -27.50
N LEU A 17 18.65 12.95 -27.09
CA LEU A 17 18.29 13.09 -25.68
C LEU A 17 19.27 12.22 -24.89
N PRO A 18 19.98 12.80 -23.92
CA PRO A 18 21.08 12.12 -23.27
C PRO A 18 20.56 10.82 -22.66
N TYR A 19 21.29 9.73 -22.91
CA TYR A 19 20.99 8.38 -22.42
C TYR A 19 20.75 8.31 -20.89
N ARG A 20 21.18 9.34 -20.16
CA ARG A 20 20.99 9.53 -18.71
C ARG A 20 19.54 9.79 -18.29
N ASP A 21 18.69 10.35 -19.14
CA ASP A 21 17.33 10.74 -18.73
C ASP A 21 16.33 9.58 -18.80
N ARG A 22 16.50 8.65 -19.75
CA ARG A 22 15.60 7.47 -19.84
C ARG A 22 15.76 6.49 -18.68
N ARG A 23 16.90 6.52 -17.96
CA ARG A 23 17.09 5.68 -16.76
C ARG A 23 16.40 6.26 -15.52
N ARG A 24 16.23 7.59 -15.43
CA ARG A 24 15.43 8.23 -14.37
C ARG A 24 13.93 8.15 -14.61
N ALA A 25 13.53 8.07 -15.89
CA ALA A 25 12.13 7.80 -16.25
C ALA A 25 11.72 6.34 -16.02
N ARG A 26 12.68 5.42 -15.85
CA ARG A 26 12.39 4.12 -15.26
C ARG A 26 12.22 4.30 -13.75
N VAL A 27 10.97 4.55 -13.37
CA VAL A 27 10.35 3.63 -12.42
C VAL A 27 10.89 3.81 -10.98
N ASP A 28 10.62 4.96 -10.38
CA ASP A 28 10.38 5.05 -8.94
C ASP A 28 9.12 4.22 -8.62
N VAL A 29 9.23 2.87 -8.64
CA VAL A 29 8.04 1.99 -8.63
C VAL A 29 7.40 1.88 -7.26
N HIS A 30 8.11 2.12 -6.16
CA HIS A 30 7.58 2.07 -4.80
C HIS A 30 8.44 2.95 -3.88
N GLY A 31 8.52 4.25 -4.18
CA GLY A 31 9.32 5.24 -3.44
C GLY A 31 8.76 5.65 -2.07
N THR A 32 7.61 5.11 -1.68
CA THR A 32 7.07 5.29 -0.33
C THR A 32 6.67 3.93 0.18
N ARG A 33 7.59 3.31 0.93
CA ARG A 33 7.25 2.27 1.89
C ARG A 33 6.49 2.90 3.05
N PHE A 34 5.34 3.53 2.76
CA PHE A 34 4.43 3.91 3.84
C PHE A 34 4.15 2.61 4.57
N SER A 35 4.52 2.60 5.84
CA SER A 35 4.21 1.48 6.70
C SER A 35 2.69 1.30 6.63
N PHE A 36 2.20 0.05 6.57
CA PHE A 36 0.75 -0.22 6.51
C PHE A 36 -0.01 0.53 7.62
N VAL A 37 0.68 0.77 8.74
CA VAL A 37 0.24 1.52 9.91
C VAL A 37 0.10 3.04 9.67
N GLU A 38 0.87 3.65 8.76
CA GLU A 38 0.72 5.07 8.36
C GLU A 38 -0.49 5.32 7.46
N ARG A 39 -1.05 4.27 6.85
CA ARG A 39 -2.30 4.36 6.08
C ARG A 39 -3.55 4.13 6.94
N LEU A 40 -3.41 3.69 8.19
CA LEU A 40 -4.54 3.54 9.10
C LEU A 40 -5.03 4.93 9.50
N SER A 41 -6.30 5.20 9.26
CA SER A 41 -6.90 6.47 9.67
C SER A 41 -6.98 6.56 11.19
N VAL A 42 -7.06 7.78 11.73
CA VAL A 42 -7.30 7.99 13.17
C VAL A 42 -8.61 7.31 13.61
N ILE A 43 -9.61 7.23 12.72
CA ILE A 43 -10.89 6.56 12.98
C ILE A 43 -10.67 5.05 13.14
N ASP A 44 -9.85 4.43 12.29
CA ASP A 44 -9.52 2.99 12.39
C ASP A 44 -8.84 2.69 13.73
N TRP A 45 -7.95 3.58 14.18
CA TRP A 45 -7.32 3.46 15.51
C TRP A 45 -8.32 3.61 16.66
N LEU A 46 -9.22 4.60 16.60
CA LEU A 46 -10.26 4.78 17.62
C LEU A 46 -11.23 3.60 17.67
N PHE A 47 -11.61 3.07 16.50
CA PHE A 47 -12.48 1.91 16.38
C PHE A 47 -11.82 0.66 16.95
N ALA A 48 -10.55 0.42 16.62
CA ALA A 48 -9.79 -0.69 17.19
C ALA A 48 -9.67 -0.59 18.71
N LEU A 49 -9.39 0.59 19.24
CA LEU A 49 -9.28 0.83 20.68
C LEU A 49 -10.63 0.61 21.38
N ALA A 50 -11.73 1.06 20.78
CA ALA A 50 -13.09 0.83 21.27
C ALA A 50 -13.46 -0.66 21.31
N LEU A 51 -13.10 -1.43 20.26
CA LEU A 51 -13.32 -2.88 20.22
C LEU A 51 -12.51 -3.62 21.28
N VAL A 52 -11.23 -3.28 21.45
CA VAL A 52 -10.38 -3.89 22.48
C VAL A 52 -10.89 -3.55 23.89
N ALA A 53 -11.29 -2.30 24.13
CA ALA A 53 -11.85 -1.89 25.41
C ALA A 53 -13.19 -2.59 25.70
N GLY A 54 -14.08 -2.67 24.70
CA GLY A 54 -15.37 -3.37 24.83
C GLY A 54 -15.20 -4.86 25.10
N ALA A 55 -14.27 -5.52 24.41
CA ALA A 55 -13.95 -6.92 24.65
C ALA A 55 -13.31 -7.15 26.01
N GLY A 56 -12.38 -6.27 26.43
CA GLY A 56 -11.77 -6.31 27.75
C GLY A 56 -12.80 -6.15 28.87
N TYR A 57 -13.73 -5.20 28.74
CA TYR A 57 -14.83 -5.01 29.69
C TYR A 57 -15.78 -6.22 29.74
N ALA A 58 -16.15 -6.77 28.58
CA ALA A 58 -16.97 -7.97 28.52
C ALA A 58 -16.27 -9.16 29.21
N PHE A 59 -14.97 -9.31 29.00
CA PHE A 59 -14.17 -10.37 29.61
C PHE A 59 -13.96 -10.15 31.12
N GLU A 60 -13.77 -8.93 31.60
CA GLU A 60 -13.68 -8.64 33.04
C GLU A 60 -15.01 -8.95 33.75
N HIS A 61 -16.12 -8.47 33.19
CA HIS A 61 -17.42 -8.56 33.84
C HIS A 61 -18.11 -9.91 33.68
N ASN A 62 -17.95 -10.55 32.51
CA ASN A 62 -18.62 -11.80 32.17
C ASN A 62 -17.64 -12.97 32.03
N GLY A 63 -16.33 -12.78 32.21
CA GLY A 63 -15.34 -13.84 32.04
C GLY A 63 -15.55 -15.02 32.99
N ALA A 64 -16.08 -14.78 34.18
CA ALA A 64 -16.46 -15.85 35.12
C ALA A 64 -17.68 -16.67 34.65
N HIS A 65 -18.46 -16.15 33.70
CA HIS A 65 -19.64 -16.78 33.10
C HIS A 65 -19.38 -17.25 31.65
N MET A 66 -18.23 -16.92 31.06
CA MET A 66 -17.86 -17.33 29.71
C MET A 66 -17.14 -18.68 29.75
N ASP A 67 -17.66 -19.63 28.99
CA ASP A 67 -16.95 -20.87 28.73
C ASP A 67 -15.73 -20.62 27.82
N TYR A 68 -14.84 -21.62 27.73
CA TYR A 68 -13.65 -21.56 26.87
C TYR A 68 -14.00 -21.26 25.41
N TYR A 69 -15.16 -21.74 24.93
CA TYR A 69 -15.65 -21.46 23.59
C TYR A 69 -15.99 -19.98 23.38
N ASP A 70 -16.75 -19.38 24.29
CA ASP A 70 -17.17 -17.97 24.18
C ASP A 70 -15.96 -17.03 24.23
N THR A 71 -14.99 -17.35 25.09
CA THR A 71 -13.72 -16.63 25.14
C THR A 71 -12.96 -16.76 23.81
N ALA A 72 -12.90 -17.96 23.22
CA ALA A 72 -12.24 -18.17 21.94
C ALA A 72 -12.93 -17.40 20.80
N VAL A 73 -14.27 -17.35 20.79
CA VAL A 73 -15.05 -16.55 19.84
C VAL A 73 -14.76 -15.06 20.04
N LEU A 74 -14.73 -14.57 21.28
CA LEU A 74 -14.42 -13.17 21.58
C LEU A 74 -13.02 -12.79 21.06
N VAL A 75 -12.01 -13.62 21.35
CA VAL A 75 -10.62 -13.40 20.93
C VAL A 75 -10.47 -13.48 19.40
N GLY A 76 -11.27 -14.29 18.71
CA GLY A 76 -11.29 -14.34 17.24
C GLY A 76 -12.05 -13.20 16.57
N ALA A 77 -13.17 -12.78 17.16
CA ALA A 77 -14.07 -11.78 16.59
C ALA A 77 -13.45 -10.37 16.63
N VAL A 78 -12.79 -10.00 17.73
CA VAL A 78 -12.16 -8.67 17.88
C VAL A 78 -11.17 -8.35 16.75
N PRO A 79 -10.14 -9.17 16.46
CA PRO A 79 -9.21 -8.89 15.36
C PRO A 79 -9.87 -9.01 13.99
N ALA A 80 -10.88 -9.87 13.81
CA ALA A 80 -11.62 -9.96 12.55
C ALA A 80 -12.41 -8.67 12.27
N LEU A 81 -13.04 -8.08 13.29
CA LEU A 81 -13.76 -6.82 13.18
C LEU A 81 -12.82 -5.62 12.96
N ILE A 82 -11.64 -5.62 13.58
CA ILE A 82 -10.61 -4.58 13.35
C ILE A 82 -10.12 -4.58 11.89
N ALA A 83 -10.13 -5.74 11.23
CA ALA A 83 -9.58 -5.91 9.88
C ALA A 83 -10.59 -5.67 8.74
N LEU A 84 -11.89 -5.55 9.05
CA LEU A 84 -12.97 -5.35 8.08
C LEU A 84 -13.05 -3.90 7.60
#